data_AF-A0A0K1Q8F3-F1
#
_entry.id   AF-A0A0K1Q8F3-F1
#
_cell.length_a   1.000
_cell.length_b   1.000
_cell.length_c   1.000
_cell.angle_alpha   90.00
_cell.angle_beta   90.00
_cell.angle_gamma   90.00
#
_symmetry.space_group_name_H-M   'P 1'
#
loop_
_entity.id
_entity.type
_entity.pdbx_description
1 polymer ?
#
loop_
_entity_poly.entity_id
_entity_poly.type
_entity_poly.pdbx_seq_one_letter_code
_entity_poly.pdbx_strand_id
1 'polypeptide(L)'
;MTVRIRSRLILAGASASALFVAACSLTGFDGFVGPKKLGASDDTSLPEDGDASSDASSADPGAASDAGADSGPTSEVPPSFVDGGTFCAQAPNSTATFCDDFDGTPLDVKWVREGVFANLSTASPSSAPNDFFMNAPANTGIGTFVSKITRSFVVPSTNLVVAFDFNPEKVHDGTAALMLAALEYQKGTAKYSLRLVYGNGAVRLEESDLVAPPNNKDTYHPYFNVPLGKWTRVKLDVVASGNNPGVTVSLDDVAVGLRETITPTPGLDPVPTLILGAVFAANPQSGWALRYDNVTVNYR
;
A
#
# COMPACT_ATOMS: atom_id res chain seq x y z
N MET A 1 -10.53 -81.57 -7.97
CA MET A 1 -9.26 -81.48 -8.71
C MET A 1 -8.37 -80.54 -7.93
N THR A 2 -7.33 -81.08 -7.31
CA THR A 2 -6.54 -80.44 -6.25
C THR A 2 -5.23 -79.96 -6.86
N VAL A 3 -4.91 -78.67 -6.75
CA VAL A 3 -3.57 -78.16 -7.08
C VAL A 3 -3.08 -77.32 -5.90
N ARG A 4 -2.19 -77.93 -5.11
CA ARG A 4 -1.32 -77.27 -4.13
C ARG A 4 -0.13 -76.68 -4.89
N ILE A 5 0.13 -75.39 -4.71
CA ILE A 5 1.45 -74.80 -5.00
C ILE A 5 2.04 -74.34 -3.66
N ARG A 6 3.17 -74.95 -3.30
CA ARG A 6 4.06 -74.52 -2.20
C ARG A 6 5.31 -73.88 -2.82
N SER A 7 5.98 -73.05 -2.02
CA SER A 7 7.35 -72.51 -2.16
C SER A 7 7.39 -71.08 -2.72
N ARG A 8 8.16 -70.13 -2.19
CA ARG A 8 9.21 -70.14 -1.15
C ARG A 8 9.39 -68.70 -0.62
N LEU A 9 9.73 -68.64 0.65
CA LEU A 9 10.37 -67.56 1.41
C LEU A 9 11.60 -66.97 0.66
N ILE A 10 11.88 -65.66 0.79
CA ILE A 10 13.18 -65.10 1.24
C ILE A 10 13.28 -63.56 1.10
N LEU A 11 13.82 -62.98 2.18
CA LEU A 11 14.59 -61.74 2.40
C LEU A 11 13.92 -60.37 2.57
N ALA A 12 14.17 -59.86 3.78
CA ALA A 12 14.09 -58.50 4.24
C ALA A 12 15.03 -57.56 3.48
N GLY A 13 14.56 -56.33 3.26
CA GLY A 13 15.36 -55.17 2.92
C GLY A 13 14.83 -53.96 3.68
N ALA A 14 15.59 -53.50 4.66
CA ALA A 14 15.32 -52.28 5.41
C ALA A 14 15.34 -51.07 4.47
N SER A 15 14.34 -50.19 4.56
CA SER A 15 14.42 -48.84 4.02
C SER A 15 14.23 -47.85 5.15
N ALA A 16 15.34 -47.21 5.53
CA ALA A 16 15.38 -46.06 6.40
C ALA A 16 14.89 -44.85 5.60
N SER A 17 13.65 -44.43 5.83
CA SER A 17 13.17 -43.14 5.35
C SER A 17 13.57 -42.05 6.35
N ALA A 18 14.74 -41.46 6.13
CA ALA A 18 15.09 -40.17 6.69
C ALA A 18 14.25 -39.11 5.97
N LEU A 19 13.21 -38.58 6.63
CA LEU A 19 12.54 -37.37 6.15
C LEU A 19 13.42 -36.18 6.50
N PHE A 20 14.09 -35.63 5.49
CA PHE A 20 14.68 -34.31 5.54
C PHE A 20 13.56 -33.28 5.76
N VAL A 21 13.58 -32.62 6.91
CA VAL A 21 12.93 -31.31 7.06
C VAL A 21 13.80 -30.32 6.29
N ALA A 22 13.47 -30.13 5.01
CA ALA A 22 14.01 -29.01 4.25
C ALA A 22 13.41 -27.73 4.82
N ALA A 23 14.22 -27.01 5.60
CA ALA A 23 14.00 -25.60 5.86
C ALA A 23 14.04 -24.87 4.52
N CYS A 24 12.86 -24.49 4.01
CA CYS A 24 12.77 -23.47 2.98
C CYS A 24 13.20 -22.14 3.61
N SER A 25 14.50 -21.89 3.54
CA SER A 25 15.08 -20.56 3.55
C SER A 25 14.44 -19.74 2.44
N LEU A 26 13.51 -18.86 2.80
CA LEU A 26 13.08 -17.75 1.94
C LEU A 26 14.25 -16.77 1.85
N THR A 27 15.16 -17.05 0.92
CA THR A 27 16.22 -16.12 0.56
C THR A 27 15.65 -14.94 -0.22
N GLY A 28 15.85 -13.75 0.33
CA GLY A 28 16.29 -12.60 -0.46
C GLY A 28 15.23 -11.86 -1.26
N PHE A 29 14.52 -10.95 -0.60
CA PHE A 29 13.94 -9.76 -1.24
C PHE A 29 15.06 -8.75 -1.61
N ASP A 30 16.05 -9.16 -2.42
CA ASP A 30 17.25 -8.35 -2.75
C ASP A 30 17.14 -7.62 -4.11
N GLY A 31 15.92 -7.32 -4.54
CA GLY A 31 15.66 -6.75 -5.86
C GLY A 31 15.56 -5.23 -5.94
N PHE A 32 15.68 -4.49 -4.83
CA PHE A 32 15.52 -3.03 -4.89
C PHE A 32 16.84 -2.33 -5.15
N VAL A 33 17.09 -2.00 -6.42
CA VAL A 33 18.16 -1.08 -6.80
C VAL A 33 17.63 0.33 -6.61
N GLY A 34 17.93 0.95 -5.46
CA GLY A 34 17.67 2.37 -5.26
C GLY A 34 18.43 3.23 -6.30
N PRO A 35 18.00 4.48 -6.54
CA PRO A 35 18.69 5.37 -7.46
C PRO A 35 20.15 5.52 -7.04
N LYS A 36 21.08 5.20 -7.97
CA LYS A 36 22.51 5.46 -7.77
C LYS A 36 22.69 6.95 -7.47
N LYS A 37 23.24 7.29 -6.30
CA LYS A 37 23.81 8.62 -6.06
C LYS A 37 24.88 8.86 -7.12
N LEU A 38 24.57 9.71 -8.10
CA LEU A 38 25.57 10.27 -8.98
C LEU A 38 26.47 11.19 -8.14
N GLY A 39 27.77 11.03 -8.37
CA GLY A 39 28.84 11.48 -7.49
C GLY A 39 28.88 12.98 -7.23
N ALA A 40 29.46 13.29 -6.07
CA ALA A 40 30.01 14.59 -5.76
C ALA A 40 31.03 14.99 -6.84
N SER A 41 30.76 16.08 -7.54
CA SER A 41 31.81 16.87 -8.19
C SER A 41 32.04 18.11 -7.32
N ASP A 42 33.22 18.13 -6.74
CA ASP A 42 33.86 19.30 -6.15
C ASP A 42 34.00 20.43 -7.17
N ASP A 43 34.04 21.65 -6.61
CA ASP A 43 34.76 22.83 -7.09
C ASP A 43 34.16 23.63 -8.25
N THR A 44 33.67 24.84 -7.94
CA THR A 44 34.12 26.10 -8.58
C THR A 44 33.49 27.34 -7.94
N SER A 45 34.33 28.10 -7.23
CA SER A 45 34.40 29.58 -7.18
C SER A 45 33.13 30.43 -7.21
N LEU A 46 32.84 31.06 -6.06
CA LEU A 46 32.07 32.31 -5.97
C LEU A 46 32.94 33.51 -6.38
N PRO A 47 32.37 34.53 -7.04
CA PRO A 47 32.75 35.91 -6.80
C PRO A 47 31.72 36.59 -5.90
N GLU A 48 32.22 37.19 -4.83
CA GLU A 48 31.61 38.31 -4.12
C GLU A 48 31.36 39.46 -5.10
N ASP A 49 30.21 40.11 -4.98
CA ASP A 49 30.05 41.57 -5.11
C ASP A 49 28.58 41.96 -4.90
N GLY A 50 28.35 43.02 -4.13
CA GLY A 50 27.19 43.91 -4.37
C GLY A 50 26.31 44.26 -3.18
N ASP A 51 26.81 45.11 -2.30
CA ASP A 51 26.01 46.05 -1.49
C ASP A 51 25.03 46.85 -2.35
N ALA A 52 23.74 46.90 -1.97
CA ALA A 52 22.89 48.07 -2.20
C ALA A 52 21.65 48.06 -1.29
N SER A 53 21.78 48.82 -0.20
CA SER A 53 20.72 49.48 0.56
C SER A 53 19.65 50.15 -0.31
N SER A 54 18.38 50.09 0.11
CA SER A 54 17.58 51.31 0.29
C SER A 54 16.30 51.05 1.09
N ASP A 55 16.19 51.83 2.17
CA ASP A 55 14.99 52.14 2.92
C ASP A 55 13.89 52.74 2.03
N ALA A 56 12.64 52.32 2.25
CA ALA A 56 11.49 53.19 2.03
C ALA A 56 10.37 52.83 3.02
N SER A 57 10.15 53.76 3.94
CA SER A 57 9.14 53.70 4.98
C SER A 57 7.73 54.05 4.48
N SER A 58 6.74 53.59 5.25
CA SER A 58 5.49 54.30 5.61
C SER A 58 4.41 54.49 4.54
N ALA A 59 3.28 53.82 4.71
CA ALA A 59 2.03 54.46 5.16
C ALA A 59 0.86 53.44 5.20
N ASP A 60 0.26 53.31 6.38
CA ASP A 60 -1.14 52.92 6.65
C ASP A 60 -1.84 54.22 7.12
N PRO A 61 -3.19 54.40 7.28
CA PRO A 61 -4.31 53.49 7.03
C PRO A 61 -5.52 54.15 6.28
N GLY A 62 -6.48 53.33 5.84
CA GLY A 62 -7.68 53.82 5.15
C GLY A 62 -8.92 52.93 5.24
N ALA A 63 -9.60 53.01 6.39
CA ALA A 63 -11.05 52.94 6.64
C ALA A 63 -12.03 52.10 5.77
N ALA A 64 -12.83 51.32 6.52
CA ALA A 64 -14.27 51.09 6.39
C ALA A 64 -14.80 50.09 5.34
N SER A 65 -15.29 48.95 5.82
CA SER A 65 -16.74 48.69 5.83
C SER A 65 -17.07 47.44 6.64
N ASP A 66 -17.86 47.68 7.68
CA ASP A 66 -18.58 46.73 8.51
C ASP A 66 -19.67 46.05 7.67
N ALA A 67 -19.62 44.73 7.56
CA ALA A 67 -20.70 43.91 7.02
C ALA A 67 -20.68 42.57 7.76
N GLY A 68 -21.48 42.51 8.82
CA GLY A 68 -21.75 41.29 9.57
C GLY A 68 -22.29 40.19 8.66
N ALA A 69 -21.50 39.14 8.49
CA ALA A 69 -21.98 37.82 8.17
C ALA A 69 -21.72 36.96 9.41
N ASP A 70 -22.83 36.60 10.05
CA ASP A 70 -22.94 35.64 11.13
C ASP A 70 -22.39 34.28 10.66
N SER A 71 -21.08 34.08 10.81
CA SER A 71 -20.41 32.79 10.74
C SER A 71 -20.19 32.29 12.17
N GLY A 72 -21.31 31.97 12.84
CA GLY A 72 -21.27 31.06 13.97
C GLY A 72 -20.41 29.85 13.58
N PRO A 73 -19.56 29.33 14.48
CA PRO A 73 -18.80 28.13 14.18
C PRO A 73 -19.84 27.04 13.90
N THR A 74 -20.01 26.68 12.63
CA THR A 74 -20.54 25.37 12.30
C THR A 74 -19.52 24.44 12.90
N SER A 75 -19.85 23.96 14.09
CA SER A 75 -19.26 22.79 14.68
C SER A 75 -19.54 21.68 13.68
N GLU A 76 -18.70 21.59 12.66
CA GLU A 76 -18.52 20.42 11.82
C GLU A 76 -18.02 19.36 12.80
N VAL A 77 -18.96 18.77 13.50
CA VAL A 77 -18.76 17.50 14.18
C VAL A 77 -18.20 16.62 13.08
N PRO A 78 -16.91 16.19 13.17
CA PRO A 78 -16.37 15.25 12.21
C PRO A 78 -17.35 14.08 12.16
N PRO A 79 -17.69 13.52 10.98
CA PRO A 79 -18.64 12.43 10.91
C PRO A 79 -18.24 11.38 11.95
N SER A 80 -19.02 11.30 13.04
CA SER A 80 -18.82 10.29 14.06
C SER A 80 -19.19 9.01 13.36
N PHE A 81 -18.21 8.14 13.12
CA PHE A 81 -18.49 6.78 12.71
C PHE A 81 -19.33 6.16 13.82
N VAL A 82 -20.65 6.13 13.58
CA VAL A 82 -21.55 5.27 14.31
C VAL A 82 -21.12 3.88 13.89
N ASP A 83 -20.69 3.08 14.87
CA ASP A 83 -20.37 1.67 14.73
C ASP A 83 -21.38 1.02 13.78
N GLY A 84 -20.96 0.90 12.52
CA GLY A 84 -21.85 0.56 11.42
C GLY A 84 -22.15 -0.92 11.39
N GLY A 85 -21.71 -1.70 12.39
CA GLY A 85 -21.65 -3.15 12.30
C GLY A 85 -20.60 -3.63 11.30
N THR A 86 -20.47 -4.95 11.21
CA THR A 86 -19.61 -5.67 10.27
C THR A 86 -19.95 -5.26 8.83
N PHE A 87 -19.20 -4.31 8.27
CA PHE A 87 -19.38 -3.79 6.90
C PHE A 87 -19.53 -4.93 5.89
N CYS A 88 -18.73 -5.99 6.05
CA CYS A 88 -18.79 -7.14 5.17
C CYS A 88 -20.04 -8.00 5.39
N ALA A 89 -20.56 -8.09 6.61
CA ALA A 89 -21.80 -8.83 6.88
C ALA A 89 -23.05 -8.07 6.44
N GLN A 90 -22.99 -6.74 6.41
CA GLN A 90 -24.07 -5.87 5.90
C GLN A 90 -24.10 -5.78 4.37
N ALA A 91 -23.08 -6.32 3.71
CA ALA A 91 -23.00 -6.41 2.26
C ALA A 91 -23.20 -7.87 1.75
N PRO A 92 -24.23 -8.63 2.20
CA PRO A 92 -24.41 -10.03 1.83
C PRO A 92 -24.75 -10.23 0.34
N ASN A 93 -25.17 -9.15 -0.35
CA ASN A 93 -25.39 -9.11 -1.79
C ASN A 93 -24.26 -8.39 -2.54
N SER A 94 -23.13 -8.10 -1.88
CA SER A 94 -22.02 -7.47 -2.58
C SER A 94 -21.48 -8.44 -3.64
N THR A 95 -21.21 -7.90 -4.82
CA THR A 95 -20.45 -8.59 -5.88
C THR A 95 -18.95 -8.69 -5.53
N ALA A 96 -18.59 -8.42 -4.27
CA ALA A 96 -17.21 -8.41 -3.85
C ALA A 96 -16.71 -9.84 -3.82
N THR A 97 -15.68 -10.11 -4.63
CA THR A 97 -15.00 -11.40 -4.63
C THR A 97 -14.40 -11.70 -3.27
N PHE A 98 -13.90 -10.68 -2.59
CA PHE A 98 -13.74 -10.76 -1.15
C PHE A 98 -13.99 -9.41 -0.49
N CYS A 99 -14.41 -9.50 0.77
CA CYS A 99 -14.58 -8.41 1.70
C CYS A 99 -13.88 -8.79 3.00
N ASP A 100 -13.20 -7.84 3.63
CA ASP A 100 -12.60 -7.99 4.95
C ASP A 100 -12.67 -6.67 5.72
N ASP A 101 -13.32 -6.68 6.89
CA ASP A 101 -13.44 -5.58 7.85
C ASP A 101 -12.56 -5.81 9.08
N PHE A 102 -11.63 -6.78 9.03
CA PHE A 102 -10.68 -7.11 10.10
C PHE A 102 -11.29 -7.43 11.48
N ASP A 103 -12.61 -7.54 11.58
CA ASP A 103 -13.38 -7.97 12.75
C ASP A 103 -13.07 -9.42 13.19
N GLY A 104 -12.50 -10.22 12.29
CA GLY A 104 -12.11 -11.61 12.55
C GLY A 104 -10.92 -11.71 13.50
N THR A 105 -11.13 -12.28 14.70
CA THR A 105 -10.06 -12.66 15.62
C THR A 105 -10.01 -14.19 15.81
N PRO A 106 -8.95 -14.90 15.40
CA PRO A 106 -7.73 -14.39 14.76
C PRO A 106 -7.98 -13.93 13.31
N LEU A 107 -7.05 -13.13 12.77
CA LEU A 107 -7.03 -12.68 11.38
C LEU A 107 -7.29 -13.86 10.42
N ASP A 108 -8.10 -13.66 9.38
CA ASP A 108 -8.36 -14.70 8.36
C ASP A 108 -7.02 -15.26 7.85
N VAL A 109 -6.89 -16.59 7.83
CA VAL A 109 -5.70 -17.34 7.38
C VAL A 109 -5.26 -16.99 5.96
N LYS A 110 -6.12 -16.32 5.17
CA LYS A 110 -5.79 -15.81 3.83
C LYS A 110 -4.89 -14.57 3.86
N TRP A 111 -4.84 -13.84 4.96
CA TRP A 111 -3.91 -12.75 5.14
C TRP A 111 -2.59 -13.24 5.69
N VAL A 112 -1.50 -12.85 5.04
CA VAL A 112 -0.15 -13.09 5.51
C VAL A 112 0.39 -11.79 6.08
N ARG A 113 0.71 -11.81 7.37
CA ARG A 113 1.35 -10.69 8.04
C ARG A 113 2.86 -10.90 8.03
N GLU A 114 3.59 -9.87 7.63
CA GLU A 114 5.04 -9.83 7.66
C GLU A 114 5.53 -8.65 8.51
N GLY A 115 6.60 -8.87 9.28
CA GLY A 115 7.24 -7.84 10.10
C GLY A 115 6.60 -7.63 11.48
N VAL A 116 7.10 -6.63 12.21
CA VAL A 116 6.82 -6.40 13.65
C VAL A 116 5.95 -5.19 13.95
N PHE A 117 5.62 -4.38 12.94
CA PHE A 117 4.88 -3.11 13.11
C PHE A 117 3.40 -3.22 12.75
N ALA A 118 2.98 -4.35 12.21
CA ALA A 118 1.62 -4.68 11.82
C ALA A 118 0.89 -5.40 12.97
N ASN A 119 -0.20 -4.82 13.47
CA ASN A 119 -1.02 -5.41 14.52
C ASN A 119 -2.52 -5.25 14.18
N LEU A 120 -3.35 -6.17 14.65
CA LEU A 120 -4.79 -5.90 14.69
C LEU A 120 -5.03 -5.08 15.95
N SER A 121 -5.67 -3.91 15.83
CA SER A 121 -6.00 -3.15 17.02
C SER A 121 -7.26 -3.74 17.65
N THR A 122 -7.23 -3.89 18.98
CA THR A 122 -8.41 -4.26 19.76
C THR A 122 -8.79 -3.01 20.53
N ALA A 123 -9.75 -2.26 20.00
CA ALA A 123 -10.32 -1.04 20.59
C ALA A 123 -9.33 0.12 20.85
N SER A 124 -9.10 0.97 19.84
CA SER A 124 -8.73 2.38 20.08
C SER A 124 -9.99 3.24 20.05
N PRO A 125 -10.17 4.23 20.95
CA PRO A 125 -11.31 5.15 20.88
C PRO A 125 -11.31 6.04 19.62
N SER A 126 -10.22 6.06 18.85
CA SER A 126 -10.09 6.74 17.56
C SER A 126 -10.28 5.81 16.34
N SER A 127 -10.50 4.51 16.55
CA SER A 127 -10.62 3.53 15.48
C SER A 127 -12.02 2.95 15.36
N ALA A 128 -12.35 2.41 14.18
CA ALA A 128 -13.37 1.38 14.11
C ALA A 128 -13.01 0.25 15.09
N PRO A 129 -13.99 -0.40 15.75
CA PRO A 129 -13.72 -1.62 16.47
C PRO A 129 -13.11 -2.64 15.48
N ASN A 130 -11.88 -3.11 15.75
CA ASN A 130 -11.14 -4.14 15.01
C ASN A 130 -10.50 -3.77 13.64
N ASP A 131 -9.79 -2.65 13.56
CA ASP A 131 -9.01 -2.33 12.37
C ASP A 131 -7.66 -3.07 12.26
N PHE A 132 -7.08 -3.05 11.06
CA PHE A 132 -5.66 -3.33 10.87
C PHE A 132 -4.83 -2.07 11.11
N PHE A 133 -3.98 -2.10 12.14
CA PHE A 133 -3.14 -0.99 12.55
C PHE A 133 -1.67 -1.25 12.23
N MET A 134 -1.04 -0.29 11.55
CA MET A 134 0.39 -0.28 11.30
C MET A 134 1.04 0.92 12.00
N ASN A 135 1.98 0.65 12.90
CA ASN A 135 2.73 1.66 13.64
C ASN A 135 4.23 1.46 13.45
N ALA A 136 4.79 2.17 12.47
CA ALA A 136 6.22 2.17 12.23
C ALA A 136 6.87 3.27 13.09
N PRO A 137 7.73 2.95 14.07
CA PRO A 137 8.40 3.97 14.86
C PRO A 137 9.40 4.77 13.99
N ALA A 138 9.90 5.87 14.56
CA ALA A 138 10.99 6.61 13.93
C ALA A 138 12.26 5.75 13.82
N ASN A 139 13.08 6.01 12.80
CA ASN A 139 14.45 5.49 12.67
C ASN A 139 14.60 3.96 12.67
N THR A 140 13.69 3.22 12.02
CA THR A 140 13.67 1.74 11.97
C THR A 140 14.82 1.03 11.21
N GLY A 141 15.92 1.72 10.86
CA GLY A 141 17.04 1.19 10.06
C GLY A 141 16.84 1.21 8.53
N ILE A 142 17.91 1.07 7.74
CA ILE A 142 17.82 0.97 6.26
C ILE A 142 17.67 -0.51 5.91
N GLY A 143 16.57 -0.92 5.29
CA GLY A 143 16.32 -2.32 4.95
C GLY A 143 14.94 -2.59 4.34
N THR A 144 14.76 -3.82 3.85
CA THR A 144 13.57 -4.41 3.22
C THR A 144 12.27 -4.20 4.00
N PHE A 145 11.12 -4.37 3.35
CA PHE A 145 9.76 -4.21 3.91
C PHE A 145 9.67 -4.57 5.39
N VAL A 146 9.70 -3.55 6.26
CA VAL A 146 9.85 -3.80 7.70
C VAL A 146 8.56 -4.31 8.32
N SER A 147 7.42 -3.98 7.71
CA SER A 147 6.14 -4.60 7.97
C SER A 147 5.16 -4.39 6.82
N LYS A 148 4.24 -5.34 6.63
CA LYS A 148 3.10 -5.29 5.71
C LYS A 148 2.09 -6.39 6.05
N ILE A 149 0.89 -6.27 5.49
CA ILE A 149 -0.08 -7.38 5.41
C ILE A 149 -0.42 -7.62 3.95
N THR A 150 -0.51 -8.89 3.55
CA THR A 150 -0.72 -9.27 2.15
C THR A 150 -1.81 -10.31 1.99
N ARG A 151 -2.52 -10.26 0.86
CA ARG A 151 -3.50 -11.29 0.46
C ARG A 151 -3.49 -11.45 -1.04
N SER A 152 -3.24 -12.67 -1.47
CA SER A 152 -3.30 -13.04 -2.89
C SER A 152 -4.71 -13.52 -3.24
N PHE A 153 -5.14 -13.24 -4.47
CA PHE A 153 -6.44 -13.65 -4.98
C PHE A 153 -6.39 -13.86 -6.49
N VAL A 154 -7.19 -14.78 -7.00
CA VAL A 154 -7.23 -15.09 -8.44
C VAL A 154 -8.14 -14.09 -9.14
N VAL A 155 -7.66 -13.35 -10.15
CA VAL A 155 -8.51 -12.44 -10.92
C VAL A 155 -8.94 -13.09 -12.23
N PRO A 156 -10.24 -13.41 -12.42
CA PRO A 156 -10.74 -14.04 -13.64
C PRO A 156 -10.92 -13.04 -14.79
N SER A 157 -10.88 -11.74 -14.52
CA SER A 157 -11.01 -10.67 -15.50
C SER A 157 -9.79 -9.74 -15.50
N THR A 158 -9.75 -8.84 -16.45
CA THR A 158 -8.71 -7.81 -16.55
C THR A 158 -9.11 -6.52 -15.84
N ASN A 159 -10.36 -6.46 -15.35
CA ASN A 159 -10.93 -5.29 -14.68
C ASN A 159 -11.24 -5.63 -13.23
N LEU A 160 -10.64 -4.89 -12.31
CA LEU A 160 -10.85 -5.09 -10.89
C LEU A 160 -11.00 -3.75 -10.20
N VAL A 161 -11.83 -3.74 -9.17
CA VAL A 161 -11.97 -2.61 -8.28
C VAL A 161 -11.49 -3.03 -6.91
N VAL A 162 -10.40 -2.42 -6.43
CA VAL A 162 -9.94 -2.56 -5.04
C VAL A 162 -10.40 -1.32 -4.29
N ALA A 163 -11.05 -1.49 -3.15
CA ALA A 163 -11.36 -0.38 -2.27
C ALA A 163 -11.09 -0.74 -0.81
N PHE A 164 -10.64 0.21 -0.03
CA PHE A 164 -10.37 0.06 1.39
C PHE A 164 -10.53 1.41 2.07
N ASP A 165 -10.92 1.40 3.34
CA ASP A 165 -10.91 2.58 4.18
C ASP A 165 -9.53 2.70 4.81
N PHE A 166 -8.98 3.91 4.85
CA PHE A 166 -7.71 4.17 5.53
C PHE A 166 -7.76 5.45 6.36
N ASN A 167 -7.01 5.47 7.45
CA ASN A 167 -6.81 6.66 8.26
C ASN A 167 -5.32 6.87 8.52
N PRO A 168 -4.70 7.89 7.91
CA PRO A 168 -3.33 8.27 8.19
C PRO A 168 -3.28 9.16 9.44
N GLU A 169 -3.19 8.56 10.62
CA GLU A 169 -3.12 9.27 11.91
C GLU A 169 -1.82 10.07 12.05
N LYS A 170 -0.71 9.48 11.59
CA LYS A 170 0.60 10.12 11.63
C LYS A 170 1.37 9.78 10.38
N VAL A 171 1.77 10.83 9.67
CA VAL A 171 2.58 10.73 8.46
C VAL A 171 3.85 11.57 8.59
N HIS A 172 4.95 11.09 8.02
CA HIS A 172 6.18 11.85 7.96
C HIS A 172 6.17 12.77 6.74
N ASP A 173 6.40 14.06 6.97
CA ASP A 173 6.39 15.10 5.93
C ASP A 173 7.78 15.30 5.31
N GLY A 174 8.45 14.21 4.94
CA GLY A 174 9.79 14.27 4.37
C GLY A 174 9.98 13.34 3.18
N THR A 175 11.25 13.09 2.85
CA THR A 175 11.64 12.33 1.65
C THR A 175 11.47 10.82 1.80
N ALA A 176 11.17 10.35 3.02
CA ALA A 176 10.81 8.96 3.26
C ALA A 176 9.45 8.64 2.63
N ALA A 177 9.42 7.58 1.83
CA ALA A 177 8.22 7.11 1.15
C ALA A 177 7.58 5.94 1.90
N LEU A 178 6.27 5.99 2.04
CA LEU A 178 5.47 4.90 2.61
C LEU A 178 4.50 4.36 1.56
N MET A 179 4.47 3.05 1.36
CA MET A 179 3.49 2.42 0.50
C MET A 179 2.21 2.16 1.30
N LEU A 180 1.17 2.94 1.03
CA LEU A 180 -0.14 2.80 1.66
C LEU A 180 -0.80 1.49 1.21
N ALA A 181 -0.80 1.27 -0.09
CA ALA A 181 -1.31 0.03 -0.68
C ALA A 181 -0.55 -0.28 -1.97
N ALA A 182 -0.53 -1.55 -2.34
CA ALA A 182 -0.11 -1.95 -3.67
C ALA A 182 -0.87 -3.16 -4.18
N LEU A 183 -1.01 -3.22 -5.49
CA LEU A 183 -1.43 -4.41 -6.21
C LEU A 183 -0.24 -4.92 -7.00
N GLU A 184 0.23 -6.13 -6.66
CA GLU A 184 1.44 -6.72 -7.20
C GLU A 184 1.13 -7.96 -8.03
N TYR A 185 1.64 -7.99 -9.25
CA TYR A 185 1.58 -9.12 -10.16
C TYR A 185 2.99 -9.64 -10.36
N GLN A 186 3.19 -10.96 -10.25
CA GLN A 186 4.53 -11.55 -10.37
C GLN A 186 4.48 -12.81 -11.23
N LYS A 187 5.49 -13.01 -12.08
CA LYS A 187 5.74 -14.28 -12.77
C LYS A 187 7.23 -14.54 -12.89
N GLY A 188 7.72 -15.52 -12.14
CA GLY A 188 9.16 -15.76 -12.00
C GLY A 188 9.84 -14.52 -11.40
N THR A 189 10.81 -13.95 -12.11
CA THR A 189 11.53 -12.73 -11.71
C THR A 189 10.87 -11.44 -12.20
N ALA A 190 9.92 -11.52 -13.14
CA ALA A 190 9.19 -10.35 -13.61
C ALA A 190 8.11 -9.97 -12.61
N LYS A 191 8.05 -8.69 -12.25
CA LYS A 191 7.09 -8.16 -11.30
C LYS A 191 6.59 -6.81 -11.77
N TYR A 192 5.28 -6.63 -11.74
CA TYR A 192 4.62 -5.35 -11.95
C TYR A 192 3.87 -4.96 -10.68
N SER A 193 3.91 -3.69 -10.30
CA SER A 193 3.20 -3.19 -9.14
C SER A 193 2.52 -1.86 -9.44
N LEU A 194 1.26 -1.74 -9.08
CA LEU A 194 0.57 -0.47 -8.90
C LEU A 194 0.61 -0.11 -7.42
N ARG A 195 1.22 1.03 -7.07
CA ARG A 195 1.50 1.41 -5.68
C ARG A 195 0.91 2.76 -5.38
N LEU A 196 0.20 2.88 -4.27
CA LEU A 196 -0.13 4.16 -3.66
C LEU A 196 0.97 4.48 -2.65
N VAL A 197 1.74 5.52 -2.95
CA VAL A 197 2.89 5.92 -2.16
C VAL A 197 2.67 7.32 -1.60
N TYR A 198 2.75 7.43 -0.28
CA TYR A 198 2.80 8.72 0.42
C TYR A 198 4.26 9.18 0.52
N GLY A 199 4.53 10.41 0.10
CA GLY A 199 5.83 11.07 0.24
C GLY A 199 5.73 12.53 -0.13
N ASN A 200 6.60 13.38 0.42
CA ASN A 200 6.57 14.83 0.20
C ASN A 200 5.18 15.46 0.47
N GLY A 201 4.52 15.03 1.56
CA GLY A 201 3.23 15.60 2.00
C GLY A 201 2.00 15.18 1.19
N ALA A 202 2.14 14.34 0.17
CA ALA A 202 1.03 13.93 -0.69
C ALA A 202 1.13 12.44 -1.07
N VAL A 203 0.05 11.90 -1.63
CA VAL A 203 0.01 10.56 -2.20
C VAL A 203 0.20 10.65 -3.70
N ARG A 204 0.90 9.69 -4.29
CA ARG A 204 0.90 9.46 -5.74
C ARG A 204 0.65 8.01 -6.04
N LEU A 205 0.15 7.76 -7.25
CA LEU A 205 0.20 6.45 -7.85
C LEU A 205 1.57 6.26 -8.51
N GLU A 206 2.16 5.09 -8.34
CA GLU A 206 3.38 4.66 -9.01
C GLU A 206 3.15 3.32 -9.72
N GLU A 207 3.62 3.20 -10.94
CA GLU A 207 3.85 1.91 -11.60
C GLU A 207 5.31 1.54 -11.40
N SER A 208 5.55 0.27 -11.07
CA SER A 208 6.90 -0.27 -11.00
C SER A 208 6.96 -1.59 -11.74
N ASP A 209 7.73 -1.60 -12.83
CA ASP A 209 7.94 -2.74 -13.69
C ASP A 209 9.38 -3.26 -13.47
N LEU A 210 9.49 -4.27 -12.62
CA LEU A 210 10.71 -4.99 -12.30
C LEU A 210 10.84 -6.19 -13.23
N VAL A 211 11.33 -5.91 -14.43
CA VAL A 211 11.76 -6.92 -15.42
C VAL A 211 13.27 -6.96 -15.54
N ALA A 212 13.79 -7.96 -16.26
CA ALA A 212 15.22 -8.04 -16.53
C ALA A 212 15.74 -6.73 -17.16
N PRO A 213 16.86 -6.19 -16.67
CA PRO A 213 17.48 -5.02 -17.27
C PRO A 213 17.71 -5.24 -18.79
N PRO A 214 17.59 -4.17 -19.61
CA PRO A 214 17.50 -2.76 -19.25
C PRO A 214 16.07 -2.22 -19.12
N ASN A 215 15.06 -3.09 -19.16
CA ASN A 215 13.66 -2.66 -19.30
C ASN A 215 12.97 -2.30 -17.98
N ASN A 216 13.69 -2.36 -16.86
CA ASN A 216 13.14 -2.00 -15.56
C ASN A 216 12.81 -0.50 -15.54
N LYS A 217 11.56 -0.16 -15.19
CA LYS A 217 11.09 1.23 -15.20
C LYS A 217 10.10 1.46 -14.08
N ASP A 218 10.18 2.64 -13.49
CA ASP A 218 9.11 3.17 -12.66
C ASP A 218 8.44 4.33 -13.41
N THR A 219 7.12 4.39 -13.37
CA THR A 219 6.32 5.50 -13.90
C THR A 219 5.58 6.16 -12.75
N TYR A 220 5.65 7.48 -12.68
CA TYR A 220 5.08 8.26 -11.59
C TYR A 220 3.92 9.10 -12.12
N HIS A 221 2.79 9.03 -11.44
CA HIS A 221 1.61 9.82 -11.77
C HIS A 221 1.53 11.07 -10.89
N PRO A 222 0.68 12.05 -11.24
CA PRO A 222 0.49 13.26 -10.44
C PRO A 222 0.16 12.95 -8.97
N TYR A 223 0.64 13.82 -8.09
CA TYR A 223 0.29 13.76 -6.67
C TYR A 223 -1.15 14.22 -6.44
N PHE A 224 -1.78 13.66 -5.41
CA PHE A 224 -3.05 14.09 -4.86
C PHE A 224 -3.00 14.10 -3.33
N ASN A 225 -3.82 14.96 -2.73
CA ASN A 225 -3.86 15.10 -1.29
C ASN A 225 -4.80 14.08 -0.67
N VAL A 226 -4.45 13.62 0.54
CA VAL A 226 -5.31 12.81 1.39
C VAL A 226 -5.51 13.52 2.72
N PRO A 227 -6.73 13.50 3.29
CA PRO A 227 -6.97 14.16 4.56
C PRO A 227 -6.33 13.38 5.71
N LEU A 228 -5.49 14.05 6.50
CA LEU A 228 -4.82 13.44 7.65
C LEU A 228 -5.76 13.29 8.85
N GLY A 229 -5.60 12.21 9.61
CA GLY A 229 -6.41 11.91 10.79
C GLY A 229 -7.90 11.67 10.51
N LYS A 230 -8.29 11.48 9.25
CA LYS A 230 -9.66 11.19 8.83
C LYS A 230 -9.70 9.86 8.09
N TRP A 231 -10.71 9.05 8.40
CA TRP A 231 -11.06 7.90 7.58
C TRP A 231 -11.48 8.36 6.19
N THR A 232 -10.88 7.76 5.17
CA THR A 232 -11.14 8.04 3.76
C THR A 232 -11.25 6.72 3.03
N ARG A 233 -12.26 6.56 2.19
CA ARG A 233 -12.39 5.39 1.33
C ARG A 233 -11.59 5.59 0.06
N VAL A 234 -10.53 4.80 -0.12
CA VAL A 234 -9.75 4.76 -1.36
C VAL A 234 -10.37 3.71 -2.27
N LYS A 235 -10.55 4.04 -3.55
CA LYS A 235 -10.93 3.08 -4.58
C LYS A 235 -10.03 3.20 -5.80
N LEU A 236 -9.46 2.07 -6.20
CA LEU A 236 -8.68 1.85 -7.41
C LEU A 236 -9.54 1.07 -8.41
N ASP A 237 -10.01 1.73 -9.47
CA ASP A 237 -10.71 1.10 -10.59
C ASP A 237 -9.69 0.80 -11.70
N VAL A 238 -9.21 -0.45 -11.72
CA VAL A 238 -8.08 -0.89 -12.54
C VAL A 238 -8.57 -1.69 -13.74
N VAL A 239 -8.11 -1.31 -14.93
CA VAL A 239 -8.20 -2.09 -16.16
C VAL A 239 -6.78 -2.45 -16.56
N ALA A 240 -6.37 -3.68 -16.29
CA ALA A 240 -5.00 -4.14 -16.45
C ALA A 240 -4.64 -4.54 -17.90
N SER A 241 -5.62 -4.74 -18.78
CA SER A 241 -5.37 -5.05 -20.19
C SER A 241 -6.53 -4.63 -21.10
N GLY A 242 -6.34 -4.77 -22.42
CA GLY A 242 -7.28 -4.33 -23.45
C GLY A 242 -6.75 -3.13 -24.24
N ASN A 243 -7.65 -2.41 -24.91
CA ASN A 243 -7.28 -1.29 -25.79
C ASN A 243 -6.88 -0.02 -25.03
N ASN A 244 -7.26 0.09 -23.76
CA ASN A 244 -6.97 1.27 -22.94
C ASN A 244 -6.74 0.87 -21.46
N PRO A 245 -5.63 0.17 -21.16
CA PRO A 245 -5.29 -0.15 -19.78
C PRO A 245 -5.11 1.14 -18.99
N GLY A 246 -5.75 1.22 -17.83
CA GLY A 246 -5.72 2.42 -17.03
C GLY A 246 -6.27 2.20 -15.64
N VAL A 247 -5.97 3.13 -14.75
CA VAL A 247 -6.49 3.15 -13.40
C VAL A 247 -7.11 4.50 -13.09
N THR A 248 -8.23 4.47 -12.38
CA THR A 248 -8.82 5.67 -11.79
C THR A 248 -8.76 5.54 -10.29
N VAL A 249 -8.16 6.54 -9.64
CA VAL A 249 -8.11 6.65 -8.17
C VAL A 249 -9.24 7.56 -7.73
N SER A 250 -9.95 7.16 -6.69
CA SER A 250 -10.99 7.98 -6.04
C SER A 250 -10.86 7.94 -4.53
N LEU A 251 -11.17 9.06 -3.89
CA LEU A 251 -11.31 9.23 -2.45
C LEU A 251 -12.77 9.57 -2.15
N ASP A 252 -13.42 8.79 -1.29
CA ASP A 252 -14.84 8.95 -0.95
C ASP A 252 -15.73 9.07 -2.21
N ASP A 253 -15.46 8.18 -3.17
CA ASP A 253 -16.10 8.13 -4.49
C ASP A 253 -15.89 9.34 -5.42
N VAL A 254 -15.06 10.31 -5.03
CA VAL A 254 -14.62 11.42 -5.88
C VAL A 254 -13.28 11.10 -6.53
N ALA A 255 -13.22 11.15 -7.86
CA ALA A 255 -11.97 10.93 -8.59
C ALA A 255 -10.94 12.03 -8.27
N VAL A 256 -9.71 11.62 -7.91
CA VAL A 256 -8.62 12.55 -7.52
C VAL A 256 -7.68 12.90 -8.67
N GLY A 257 -8.21 12.91 -9.89
CA GLY A 257 -7.44 13.17 -11.10
C GLY A 257 -8.14 12.63 -12.34
N LEU A 258 -7.40 12.58 -13.44
CA LEU A 258 -7.84 11.88 -14.64
C LEU A 258 -7.58 10.37 -14.49
N ARG A 259 -8.13 9.60 -15.42
CA ARG A 259 -7.75 8.20 -15.57
C ARG A 259 -6.31 8.15 -16.05
N GLU A 260 -5.47 7.49 -15.27
CA GLU A 260 -4.06 7.29 -15.58
C GLU A 260 -3.89 6.08 -16.49
N THR A 261 -3.19 6.24 -17.62
CA THR A 261 -2.83 5.12 -18.49
C THR A 261 -1.75 4.30 -17.80
N ILE A 262 -1.90 2.98 -17.80
CA ILE A 262 -0.92 2.06 -17.22
C ILE A 262 -0.37 1.12 -18.28
N THR A 263 0.82 0.56 -18.05
CA THR A 263 1.48 -0.35 -19.00
C THR A 263 1.95 -1.65 -18.35
N PRO A 264 1.03 -2.53 -17.89
CA PRO A 264 1.40 -3.79 -17.26
C PRO A 264 2.19 -4.70 -18.20
N THR A 265 3.19 -5.39 -17.66
CA THR A 265 3.99 -6.36 -18.41
C THR A 265 3.11 -7.50 -18.92
N PRO A 266 3.14 -7.84 -20.22
CA PRO A 266 2.34 -8.94 -20.74
C PRO A 266 2.69 -10.29 -20.10
N GLY A 267 1.67 -11.11 -19.85
CA GLY A 267 1.83 -12.51 -19.46
C GLY A 267 2.19 -12.74 -17.99
N LEU A 268 2.02 -11.74 -17.11
CA LEU A 268 2.09 -11.89 -15.65
C LEU A 268 1.03 -12.85 -15.12
N ASP A 269 1.24 -13.37 -13.91
CA ASP A 269 0.31 -14.30 -13.25
C ASP A 269 -1.02 -13.59 -12.96
N PRO A 270 -2.19 -14.19 -13.27
CA PRO A 270 -3.50 -13.66 -12.92
C PRO A 270 -3.82 -13.69 -11.41
N VAL A 271 -2.86 -14.07 -10.55
CA VAL A 271 -2.99 -14.03 -9.09
C VAL A 271 -2.22 -12.84 -8.52
N PRO A 272 -2.77 -11.61 -8.55
CA PRO A 272 -2.16 -10.50 -7.86
C PRO A 272 -2.19 -10.67 -6.34
N THR A 273 -1.31 -9.93 -5.69
CA THR A 273 -1.24 -9.78 -4.25
C THR A 273 -1.57 -8.35 -3.87
N LEU A 274 -2.62 -8.16 -3.08
CA LEU A 274 -2.88 -6.90 -2.39
C LEU A 274 -1.93 -6.79 -1.21
N ILE A 275 -1.28 -5.64 -1.08
CA ILE A 275 -0.38 -5.28 0.01
C ILE A 275 -0.96 -4.02 0.67
N LEU A 276 -1.07 -4.01 1.99
CA LEU A 276 -1.44 -2.81 2.76
C LEU A 276 -0.35 -2.46 3.77
N GLY A 277 -0.11 -1.17 3.97
CA GLY A 277 0.77 -0.64 5.02
C GLY A 277 2.21 -1.08 4.93
N ALA A 278 2.79 -1.06 3.73
CA ALA A 278 4.16 -1.48 3.50
C ALA A 278 5.18 -0.35 3.74
N VAL A 279 6.07 -0.53 4.70
CA VAL A 279 7.15 0.44 5.01
C VAL A 279 8.38 0.15 4.16
N PHE A 280 8.80 1.10 3.32
CA PHE A 280 9.94 0.98 2.41
C PHE A 280 11.17 1.81 2.86
N ALA A 281 12.36 1.46 2.33
CA ALA A 281 13.73 1.63 2.84
C ALA A 281 14.31 3.05 3.00
N ALA A 282 13.51 4.04 3.34
CA ALA A 282 13.97 5.26 3.99
C ALA A 282 13.06 5.53 5.18
N ASN A 283 13.60 5.46 6.40
CA ASN A 283 12.76 5.56 7.60
C ASN A 283 12.11 6.94 7.70
N PRO A 284 10.89 7.00 8.21
CA PRO A 284 10.41 8.26 8.74
C PRO A 284 11.30 8.71 9.89
N GLN A 285 11.66 9.98 9.93
CA GLN A 285 12.28 10.57 11.11
C GLN A 285 11.29 10.65 12.29
N SER A 286 9.99 10.66 12.01
CA SER A 286 8.93 10.84 12.99
C SER A 286 8.06 9.60 13.24
N GLY A 287 8.25 8.50 12.50
CA GLY A 287 7.35 7.35 12.48
C GLY A 287 6.09 7.55 11.63
N TRP A 288 5.35 6.46 11.40
CA TRP A 288 4.05 6.41 10.72
C TRP A 288 3.03 5.66 11.58
N ALA A 289 1.79 6.12 11.57
CA ALA A 289 0.66 5.42 12.15
C ALA A 289 -0.49 5.43 11.14
N LEU A 290 -0.85 4.25 10.63
CA LEU A 290 -1.90 4.04 9.64
C LEU A 290 -2.88 2.98 10.13
N ARG A 291 -4.16 3.20 9.83
CA ARG A 291 -5.24 2.23 10.05
C ARG A 291 -5.89 1.86 8.73
N TYR A 292 -6.36 0.63 8.63
CA TYR A 292 -7.03 0.09 7.46
C TYR A 292 -8.27 -0.70 7.88
N ASP A 293 -9.33 -0.55 7.10
CA ASP A 293 -10.61 -1.22 7.33
C ASP A 293 -11.37 -1.43 6.01
N ASN A 294 -12.47 -2.19 6.03
CA ASN A 294 -13.47 -2.30 4.97
C ASN A 294 -12.88 -2.55 3.56
N VAL A 295 -11.96 -3.50 3.49
CA VAL A 295 -11.26 -3.91 2.27
C VAL A 295 -12.22 -4.72 1.40
N THR A 296 -12.31 -4.35 0.13
CA THR A 296 -13.10 -5.05 -0.88
C THR A 296 -12.32 -5.19 -2.17
N VAL A 297 -12.54 -6.32 -2.85
CA VAL A 297 -12.13 -6.50 -4.24
C VAL A 297 -13.31 -7.01 -5.04
N ASN A 298 -13.66 -6.32 -6.12
CA ASN A 298 -14.74 -6.67 -7.02
C ASN A 298 -14.18 -6.89 -8.43
N TYR A 299 -14.69 -7.90 -9.15
CA TYR A 299 -14.43 -8.05 -10.58
C TYR A 299 -15.47 -7.29 -11.39
N ARG A 300 -15.04 -6.78 -12.54
CA ARG A 300 -15.91 -6.22 -13.58
C ARG A 300 -15.68 -6.92 -14.91
#